data_AF-A0A5N5UQ05-F1
#
_entry.id   AF-A0A5N5UQ05-F1
#
_cell.length_a   1.000
_cell.length_b   1.000
_cell.length_c   1.000
_cell.angle_alpha   90.00
_cell.angle_beta   90.00
_cell.angle_gamma   90.00
#
_symmetry.space_group_name_H-M   'P 1'
#
loop_
_entity.id
_entity.type
_entity.pdbx_description
1 polymer ?
#
loop_
_entity_poly.entity_id
_entity_poly.type
_entity_poly.pdbx_seq_one_letter_code
_entity_poly.pdbx_strand_id
1 'polypeptide(L)'
;MSERTDQESLVSQLTALEETVETLETRVDALGAVSDELTSKEEKYAAVLELAFEKDGESDTISVGPHEIRECTGVSRRYAYDLIDAMGSSVSGCEVRDSAVVETITGTQRRTKALVVDCDVVRNQEHSSLSPREVGGRDGESESVRSSTAEIGGSSAVELDILNGLTPRGFEAYVADIWRASGYTCHLTKRGRDCGVDVVADKSDKRLLIQAKRYTSSDVGIETIQRVAGLLVDDEFAASGVLVVTTSGYTRDARQRAERINGIELVDGNELVSRGRDADLLLHGMDHGYETELTAQEVHAVLDEGEPMTTTEVADALETDPGSVLVHLESLVDKGAIRVKQLGEEYGVWYR
;
A
#
# COMPACT_ATOMS: atom_id res chain seq x y z
N MET A 1 -30.08 32.88 -45.68
CA MET A 1 -29.90 33.96 -44.68
C MET A 1 -29.76 33.38 -43.29
N SER A 2 -30.71 32.54 -42.81
CA SER A 2 -30.66 31.89 -41.49
C SER A 2 -29.38 31.09 -41.20
N GLU A 3 -28.96 30.20 -42.12
CA GLU A 3 -27.75 29.36 -41.92
C GLU A 3 -26.45 30.17 -41.82
N ARG A 4 -26.39 31.34 -42.47
CA ARG A 4 -25.18 32.18 -42.47
C ARG A 4 -25.01 32.90 -41.13
N THR A 5 -26.12 33.31 -40.52
CA THR A 5 -26.15 33.89 -39.17
C THR A 5 -25.82 32.86 -38.08
N ASP A 6 -26.25 31.61 -38.24
CA ASP A 6 -25.92 30.54 -37.28
C ASP A 6 -24.43 30.18 -37.35
N GLN A 7 -23.86 30.18 -38.56
CA GLN A 7 -22.44 29.92 -38.77
C GLN A 7 -21.54 31.06 -38.24
N GLU A 8 -21.98 32.32 -38.39
CA GLU A 8 -21.29 33.49 -37.79
C GLU A 8 -21.37 33.46 -36.25
N SER A 9 -22.49 33.00 -35.68
CA SER A 9 -22.64 32.82 -34.23
C SER A 9 -21.70 31.75 -33.68
N LEU A 10 -21.57 30.62 -34.37
CA LEU A 10 -20.68 29.53 -33.96
C LEU A 10 -19.19 29.94 -34.03
N VAL A 11 -18.81 30.67 -35.08
CA VAL A 11 -17.44 31.18 -35.21
C VAL A 11 -17.12 32.16 -34.07
N SER A 12 -18.06 33.04 -33.73
CA SER A 12 -17.89 33.97 -32.59
C SER A 12 -17.73 33.23 -31.25
N GLN A 13 -18.51 32.17 -31.02
CA GLN A 13 -18.38 31.35 -29.81
C GLN A 13 -17.05 30.60 -29.75
N LEU A 14 -16.56 30.06 -30.87
CA LEU A 14 -15.27 29.39 -30.93
C LEU A 14 -14.12 30.34 -30.62
N THR A 15 -14.12 31.55 -31.21
CA THR A 15 -13.10 32.55 -30.93
C THR A 15 -13.10 32.99 -29.46
N ALA A 16 -14.29 33.18 -28.86
CA ALA A 16 -14.39 33.48 -27.44
C ALA A 16 -13.87 32.34 -26.55
N LEU A 17 -14.08 31.08 -26.97
CA LEU A 17 -13.58 29.91 -26.25
C LEU A 17 -12.04 29.83 -26.33
N GLU A 18 -11.46 30.07 -27.50
CA GLU A 18 -10.00 30.09 -27.72
C GLU A 18 -9.34 31.16 -26.82
N GLU A 19 -9.89 32.37 -26.75
CA GLU A 19 -9.38 33.42 -25.85
C GLU A 19 -9.48 33.02 -24.36
N THR A 20 -10.56 32.34 -23.96
CA THR A 20 -10.66 31.84 -22.58
C THR A 20 -9.67 30.72 -22.27
N VAL A 21 -9.38 29.83 -23.23
CA VAL A 21 -8.38 28.78 -23.06
C VAL A 21 -7.00 29.38 -22.92
N GLU A 22 -6.61 30.32 -23.78
CA GLU A 22 -5.31 31.00 -23.70
C GLU A 22 -5.15 31.75 -22.35
N THR A 23 -6.24 32.37 -21.87
CA THR A 23 -6.27 33.01 -20.55
C THR A 23 -6.12 31.99 -19.41
N LEU A 24 -6.75 30.83 -19.52
CA LEU A 24 -6.64 29.75 -18.53
C LEU A 24 -5.25 29.12 -18.55
N GLU A 25 -4.67 28.87 -19.71
CA GLU A 25 -3.29 28.39 -19.87
C GLU A 25 -2.32 29.35 -19.20
N THR A 26 -2.45 30.66 -19.46
CA THR A 26 -1.62 31.70 -18.81
C THR A 26 -1.80 31.71 -17.28
N ARG A 27 -3.03 31.48 -16.78
CA ARG A 27 -3.29 31.41 -15.33
C ARG A 27 -2.77 30.12 -14.70
N VAL A 28 -2.82 29.00 -15.42
CA VAL A 28 -2.24 27.72 -15.00
C VAL A 28 -0.73 27.82 -14.97
N ASP A 29 -0.11 28.44 -15.97
CA ASP A 29 1.34 28.71 -16.00
C ASP A 29 1.76 29.62 -14.85
N ALA A 30 0.97 30.66 -14.54
CA ALA A 30 1.21 31.53 -13.40
C ALA A 30 1.06 30.77 -12.06
N LEU A 31 0.12 29.84 -11.94
CA LEU A 31 -0.01 28.96 -10.76
C LEU A 31 1.13 27.93 -10.67
N GLY A 32 1.60 27.40 -11.81
CA GLY A 32 2.77 26.55 -11.89
C GLY A 32 4.04 27.27 -11.42
N ALA A 33 4.20 28.53 -11.81
CA ALA A 33 5.30 29.39 -11.37
C ALA A 33 5.24 29.74 -9.87
N VAL A 34 4.06 29.80 -9.27
CA VAL A 34 3.90 29.96 -7.80
C VAL A 34 4.34 28.71 -7.04
N SER A 35 4.26 27.51 -7.65
CA SER A 35 4.82 26.28 -7.04
C SER A 35 6.34 26.15 -7.15
N ASP A 36 6.94 26.87 -8.12
CA ASP A 36 8.39 26.99 -8.30
C ASP A 36 9.03 28.05 -7.39
N GLU A 37 8.23 28.82 -6.63
CA GLU A 37 8.73 29.60 -5.50
C GLU A 37 9.23 28.63 -4.42
N LEU A 38 10.52 28.31 -4.50
CA LEU A 38 11.36 27.63 -3.50
C LEU A 38 10.64 27.46 -2.16
N THR A 39 9.91 26.35 -1.98
CA THR A 39 9.41 25.97 -0.65
C THR A 39 10.59 26.07 0.29
N SER A 40 10.45 26.87 1.34
CA SER A 40 11.58 27.22 2.20
C SER A 40 12.19 25.94 2.74
N LYS A 41 13.48 25.97 3.08
CA LYS A 41 14.15 24.80 3.66
C LYS A 41 13.39 24.25 4.89
N GLU A 42 12.73 25.14 5.63
CA GLU A 42 11.90 24.83 6.81
C GLU A 42 10.58 24.17 6.43
N GLU A 43 9.90 24.62 5.36
CA GLU A 43 8.69 23.96 4.84
C GLU A 43 8.98 22.55 4.35
N LYS A 44 10.12 22.35 3.68
CA LYS A 44 10.55 21.01 3.25
C LYS A 44 10.85 20.10 4.44
N TYR A 45 11.41 20.64 5.53
CA TYR A 45 11.63 19.87 6.75
C TYR A 45 10.31 19.50 7.42
N ALA A 46 9.37 20.45 7.50
CA ALA A 46 8.04 20.23 8.05
C ALA A 46 7.30 19.12 7.28
N ALA A 47 7.31 19.16 5.95
CA ALA A 47 6.69 18.11 5.12
C ALA A 47 7.31 16.72 5.34
N VAL A 48 8.63 16.63 5.56
CA VAL A 48 9.29 15.36 5.86
C VAL A 48 8.95 14.85 7.26
N LEU A 49 8.84 15.74 8.25
CA LEU A 49 8.44 15.38 9.61
C LEU A 49 6.95 14.99 9.69
N GLU A 50 6.09 15.71 8.97
CA GLU A 50 4.66 15.39 8.86
C GLU A 50 4.47 14.00 8.26
N LEU A 51 5.18 13.68 7.17
CA LEU A 51 5.20 12.33 6.60
C LEU A 51 5.67 11.27 7.62
N ALA A 52 6.69 11.60 8.43
CA ALA A 52 7.15 10.70 9.48
C ALA A 52 6.07 10.48 10.56
N PHE A 53 5.29 11.51 10.90
CA PHE A 53 4.18 11.41 11.86
C PHE A 53 2.95 10.72 11.30
N GLU A 54 2.64 10.87 10.01
CA GLU A 54 1.58 10.08 9.36
C GLU A 54 1.92 8.59 9.35
N LYS A 55 3.22 8.28 9.25
CA LYS A 55 3.76 6.92 9.38
C LYS A 55 3.87 6.40 10.81
N ASP A 56 3.55 7.20 11.82
CA ASP A 56 3.63 6.82 13.23
C ASP A 56 2.54 5.79 13.59
N GLY A 57 2.77 4.55 13.16
CA GLY A 57 2.09 3.35 13.60
C GLY A 57 2.97 2.62 14.62
N GLU A 58 2.90 3.05 15.88
CA GLU A 58 3.41 2.36 17.08
C GLU A 58 4.94 2.07 17.15
N SER A 59 5.79 2.85 16.48
CA SER A 59 7.25 2.81 16.63
C SER A 59 7.79 4.19 17.01
N ASP A 60 8.46 4.30 18.16
CA ASP A 60 9.09 5.55 18.64
C ASP A 60 10.07 6.15 17.60
N THR A 61 10.53 5.34 16.63
CA THR A 61 11.44 5.74 15.57
C THR A 61 10.97 5.31 14.19
N ILE A 62 10.89 6.27 13.24
CA ILE A 62 10.42 6.11 11.87
C ILE A 62 11.55 6.38 10.87
N SER A 63 11.69 5.56 9.83
CA SER A 63 12.65 5.82 8.76
C SER A 63 12.00 6.41 7.52
N VAL A 64 12.54 7.51 7.02
CA VAL A 64 12.12 8.20 5.79
C VAL A 64 13.24 8.15 4.75
N GLY A 65 12.96 7.50 3.62
CA GLY A 65 13.91 7.29 2.54
C GLY A 65 13.96 8.45 1.53
N PRO A 66 15.03 8.53 0.69
CA PRO A 66 15.16 9.57 -0.34
C PRO A 66 14.03 9.56 -1.36
N HIS A 67 13.41 8.41 -1.64
CA HIS A 67 12.26 8.34 -2.53
C HIS A 67 11.05 9.07 -1.94
N GLU A 68 10.76 8.78 -0.69
CA GLU A 68 9.60 9.29 0.04
C GLU A 68 9.71 10.81 0.26
N ILE A 69 10.93 11.29 0.55
CA ILE A 69 11.22 12.73 0.61
C ILE A 69 10.94 13.40 -0.74
N ARG A 70 11.28 12.77 -1.87
CA ARG A 70 10.97 13.35 -3.19
C ARG A 70 9.48 13.39 -3.45
N GLU A 71 8.75 12.35 -3.04
CA GLU A 71 7.30 12.29 -3.23
C GLU A 71 6.60 13.36 -2.40
N CYS A 72 6.96 13.55 -1.13
CA CYS A 72 6.29 14.54 -0.28
C CYS A 72 6.74 15.99 -0.51
N THR A 73 7.97 16.24 -1.00
CA THR A 73 8.50 17.60 -1.18
C THR A 73 8.67 18.04 -2.65
N GLY A 74 8.46 17.14 -3.61
CA GLY A 74 8.67 17.41 -5.04
C GLY A 74 10.14 17.60 -5.46
N VAL A 75 11.10 17.35 -4.56
CA VAL A 75 12.51 17.69 -4.80
C VAL A 75 13.23 16.71 -5.74
N SER A 76 14.34 17.18 -6.32
CA SER A 76 15.24 16.32 -7.07
C SER A 76 15.83 15.21 -6.19
N ARG A 77 16.20 14.08 -6.81
CA ARG A 77 16.82 12.96 -6.11
C ARG A 77 18.05 13.36 -5.32
N ARG A 78 18.93 14.18 -5.90
CA ARG A 78 20.14 14.66 -5.22
C ARG A 78 19.78 15.49 -3.99
N TYR A 79 18.79 16.37 -4.12
CA TYR A 79 18.40 17.24 -3.02
C TYR A 79 17.70 16.50 -1.89
N ALA A 80 16.99 15.39 -2.16
CA ALA A 80 16.49 14.51 -1.11
C ALA A 80 17.60 13.89 -0.24
N TYR A 81 18.75 13.52 -0.84
CA TYR A 81 19.91 13.08 -0.06
C TYR A 81 20.49 14.22 0.78
N ASP A 82 20.60 15.43 0.20
CA ASP A 82 21.08 16.61 0.92
C ASP A 82 20.15 16.98 2.09
N LEU A 83 18.83 16.81 1.94
CA LEU A 83 17.85 17.01 3.01
C LEU A 83 18.02 16.00 4.13
N ILE A 84 18.27 14.71 3.84
CA ILE A 84 18.56 13.69 4.87
C ILE A 84 19.77 14.12 5.71
N ASP A 85 20.87 14.48 5.04
CA ASP A 85 22.10 14.90 5.72
C ASP A 85 21.91 16.18 6.54
N ALA A 86 21.19 17.14 5.96
CA ALA A 86 20.94 18.40 6.62
C ALA A 86 20.02 18.21 7.84
N MET A 87 18.91 17.48 7.71
CA MET A 87 17.96 17.23 8.80
C MET A 87 18.60 16.41 9.93
N GLY A 88 19.30 15.32 9.61
CA GLY A 88 19.96 14.51 10.64
C GLY A 88 21.10 15.22 11.37
N SER A 89 21.57 16.35 10.85
CA SER A 89 22.55 17.21 11.56
C SER A 89 21.90 18.40 12.28
N SER A 90 20.73 18.87 11.83
CA SER A 90 20.12 20.13 12.28
C SER A 90 18.84 19.99 13.10
N VAL A 91 18.15 18.84 13.01
CA VAL A 91 16.88 18.59 13.69
C VAL A 91 17.13 17.58 14.80
N SER A 92 16.85 17.99 16.04
CA SER A 92 17.00 17.09 17.18
C SER A 92 15.95 15.98 17.12
N GLY A 93 16.37 14.73 17.39
CA GLY A 93 15.53 13.55 17.18
C GLY A 93 15.59 13.02 15.75
N CYS A 94 16.35 13.64 14.84
CA CYS A 94 16.64 13.07 13.53
C CYS A 94 18.09 12.58 13.46
N GLU A 95 18.30 11.37 12.93
CA GLU A 95 19.61 10.78 12.69
C GLU A 95 19.73 10.27 11.25
N VAL A 96 20.95 10.28 10.70
CA VAL A 96 21.19 9.73 9.36
C VAL A 96 21.57 8.26 9.48
N ARG A 97 20.81 7.38 8.82
CA ARG A 97 21.22 6.01 8.57
C ARG A 97 21.86 5.92 7.20
N ASP A 98 23.16 5.68 7.16
CA ASP A 98 23.89 5.49 5.90
C ASP A 98 23.43 4.26 5.12
N SER A 99 23.70 4.27 3.82
CA SER A 99 23.46 3.10 3.00
C SER A 99 24.39 1.97 3.43
N ALA A 100 23.81 0.84 3.80
CA ALA A 100 24.55 -0.32 4.26
C ALA A 100 24.22 -1.52 3.37
N VAL A 101 25.23 -2.34 3.11
CA VAL A 101 25.05 -3.65 2.54
C VAL A 101 24.99 -4.62 3.72
N VAL A 102 23.80 -5.13 4.01
CA VAL A 102 23.53 -6.04 5.12
C VAL A 102 23.53 -7.47 4.59
N GLU A 103 24.34 -8.33 5.17
CA GLU A 103 24.20 -9.77 4.93
C GLU A 103 22.98 -10.28 5.71
N THR A 104 21.96 -10.71 4.98
CA THR A 104 20.75 -11.34 5.50
C THR A 104 20.82 -12.85 5.26
N ILE A 105 19.91 -13.60 5.90
CA ILE A 105 19.78 -15.05 5.66
C ILE A 105 19.49 -15.34 4.18
N THR A 106 18.76 -14.43 3.52
CA THR A 106 18.36 -14.49 2.11
C THR A 106 19.46 -14.10 1.11
N GLY A 107 20.51 -13.39 1.54
CA GLY A 107 21.59 -12.94 0.67
C GLY A 107 22.19 -11.60 1.12
N THR A 108 22.52 -10.75 0.16
CA THR A 108 23.10 -9.43 0.42
C THR A 108 22.04 -8.37 0.15
N GLN A 109 21.47 -7.78 1.20
CA GLN A 109 20.46 -6.74 1.09
C GLN A 109 21.10 -5.35 1.13
N ARG A 110 20.78 -4.50 0.16
CA ARG A 110 21.23 -3.11 0.16
C ARG A 110 20.19 -2.23 0.84
N ARG A 111 20.45 -1.82 2.07
CA ARG A 111 19.67 -0.78 2.72
C ARG A 111 20.06 0.58 2.15
N THR A 112 19.09 1.33 1.67
CA THR A 112 19.28 2.70 1.20
C THR A 112 19.51 3.63 2.38
N LYS A 113 20.21 4.75 2.12
CA LYS A 113 20.38 5.83 3.10
C LYS A 113 18.99 6.36 3.47
N ALA A 114 18.74 6.67 4.73
CA ALA A 114 17.44 7.17 5.21
C ALA A 114 17.62 8.14 6.37
N LEU A 115 16.66 9.03 6.55
CA LEU A 115 16.49 9.81 7.78
C LEU A 115 15.75 8.96 8.80
N VAL A 116 16.26 8.84 10.01
CA VAL A 116 15.66 8.12 11.12
C VAL A 116 15.15 9.16 12.10
N VAL A 117 13.84 9.19 12.33
CA VAL A 117 13.13 10.24 13.09
C VAL A 117 12.56 9.60 14.36
N ASP A 118 13.02 10.05 15.51
CA ASP A 118 12.43 9.79 16.82
C ASP A 118 11.24 10.75 17.02
N CYS A 119 10.04 10.23 16.82
CA CYS A 119 8.81 11.04 16.82
C CYS A 119 8.50 11.61 18.21
N ASP A 120 8.91 10.95 19.29
CA ASP A 120 8.69 11.41 20.67
C ASP A 120 9.59 12.58 21.03
N VAL A 121 10.86 12.54 20.59
CA VAL A 121 11.80 13.65 20.79
C VAL A 121 11.37 14.87 19.98
N VAL A 122 10.91 14.69 18.74
CA VAL A 122 10.48 15.81 17.88
C VAL A 122 9.18 16.45 18.40
N ARG A 123 8.17 15.66 18.80
CA ARG A 123 6.89 16.18 19.35
C ARG A 123 7.09 17.01 20.63
N ASN A 124 8.00 16.60 21.50
CA ASN A 124 8.25 17.31 22.76
C ASN A 124 8.95 18.66 22.59
N GLN A 125 9.52 18.96 21.42
CA GLN A 125 10.18 20.25 21.13
C GLN A 125 9.23 21.32 20.62
N GLU A 126 8.19 20.95 19.86
CA GLU A 126 7.14 21.89 19.44
C GLU A 126 6.37 22.43 20.64
N HIS A 127 6.20 21.62 21.70
CA HIS A 127 5.57 22.05 22.94
C HIS A 127 6.45 22.94 23.84
N SER A 128 7.78 22.96 23.66
CA SER A 128 8.68 23.79 24.48
C SER A 128 9.00 25.16 23.88
N SER A 129 8.61 25.42 22.63
CA SER A 129 9.04 26.60 21.86
C SER A 129 7.93 27.60 21.50
N LEU A 130 6.69 27.41 21.96
CA LEU A 130 5.61 28.40 21.81
C LEU A 130 4.98 28.76 23.16
N SER A 131 5.55 29.76 23.84
CA SER A 131 4.81 30.50 24.88
C SER A 131 3.79 31.43 24.21
N PRO A 132 2.49 31.39 24.58
CA PRO A 132 1.46 32.22 23.96
C PRO A 132 1.68 33.72 24.21
N ARG A 133 1.79 34.51 23.14
CA ARG A 133 1.46 35.94 23.18
C ARG A 133 0.01 36.09 22.74
N GLU A 134 -0.83 36.39 23.72
CA GLU A 134 -2.22 36.77 23.55
C GLU A 134 -2.33 38.04 22.68
N VAL A 135 -3.10 37.96 21.58
CA VAL A 135 -3.93 39.09 21.13
C VAL A 135 -5.26 38.52 20.62
N GLY A 136 -6.35 39.09 21.12
CA GLY A 136 -7.71 38.56 21.04
C GLY A 136 -8.33 38.54 19.65
N GLY A 137 -9.15 37.49 19.46
CA GLY A 137 -10.59 37.63 19.21
C GLY A 137 -11.03 38.07 17.82
N ARG A 138 -11.64 37.14 17.07
CA ARG A 138 -13.02 37.26 16.58
C ARG A 138 -13.50 35.98 15.93
N ASP A 139 -14.76 35.68 16.22
CA ASP A 139 -15.58 34.60 15.70
C ASP A 139 -15.74 34.65 14.18
N GLY A 140 -15.96 33.49 13.56
CA GLY A 140 -16.50 33.41 12.21
C GLY A 140 -16.08 32.14 11.47
N GLU A 141 -17.04 31.23 11.33
CA GLU A 141 -17.12 30.08 10.41
C GLU A 141 -16.05 29.98 9.31
N SER A 142 -15.43 28.81 9.19
CA SER A 142 -14.79 28.38 7.95
C SER A 142 -15.25 26.98 7.59
N GLU A 143 -16.04 26.96 6.53
CA GLU A 143 -16.48 25.80 5.79
C GLU A 143 -15.29 25.01 5.24
N SER A 144 -15.49 23.70 5.24
CA SER A 144 -14.71 22.68 4.56
C SER A 144 -14.49 23.04 3.08
N VAL A 145 -13.26 23.42 2.74
CA VAL A 145 -12.74 23.31 1.37
C VAL A 145 -11.75 22.15 1.35
N ARG A 146 -12.27 20.96 1.04
CA ARG A 146 -11.46 19.81 0.62
C ARG A 146 -10.86 20.17 -0.75
N SER A 147 -9.60 20.59 -0.77
CA SER A 147 -8.85 20.71 -2.02
C SER A 147 -8.20 19.37 -2.33
N SER A 148 -8.80 18.69 -3.30
CA SER A 148 -8.26 17.54 -4.00
C SER A 148 -6.91 17.86 -4.62
N THR A 149 -5.85 17.24 -4.10
CA THR A 149 -4.61 17.00 -4.85
C THR A 149 -4.21 15.56 -4.60
N ALA A 150 -4.82 14.66 -5.36
CA ALA A 150 -4.32 13.32 -5.56
C ALA A 150 -3.15 13.38 -6.56
N GLU A 151 -2.39 12.28 -6.61
CA GLU A 151 -1.29 11.94 -7.52
C GLU A 151 0.12 12.15 -6.92
N ILE A 152 0.85 11.02 -6.82
CA ILE A 152 2.29 10.80 -6.47
C ILE A 152 2.60 10.21 -5.07
N GLY A 153 1.59 9.88 -4.24
CA GLY A 153 1.73 8.92 -3.12
C GLY A 153 1.19 7.51 -3.42
N GLY A 154 0.72 7.28 -4.65
CA GLY A 154 -0.23 6.20 -4.95
C GLY A 154 0.34 4.83 -5.31
N SER A 155 1.62 4.70 -5.68
CA SER A 155 2.08 3.45 -6.30
C SER A 155 2.20 2.28 -5.32
N SER A 156 2.73 2.49 -4.11
CA SER A 156 2.87 1.41 -3.12
C SER A 156 1.55 1.06 -2.45
N ALA A 157 0.72 2.07 -2.16
CA ALA A 157 -0.61 1.88 -1.59
C ALA A 157 -1.51 1.08 -2.54
N VAL A 158 -1.50 1.41 -3.84
CA VAL A 158 -2.27 0.65 -4.85
C VAL A 158 -1.78 -0.79 -4.97
N GLU A 159 -0.46 -1.02 -4.95
CA GLU A 159 0.08 -2.39 -4.99
C GLU A 159 -0.26 -3.18 -3.72
N LEU A 160 -0.25 -2.56 -2.54
CA LEU A 160 -0.70 -3.19 -1.29
C LEU A 160 -2.20 -3.52 -1.32
N ASP A 161 -3.02 -2.64 -1.90
CA ASP A 161 -4.45 -2.90 -2.10
C ASP A 161 -4.65 -4.10 -3.04
N ILE A 162 -3.89 -4.18 -4.14
CA ILE A 162 -3.93 -5.35 -5.04
C ILE A 162 -3.50 -6.62 -4.28
N LEU A 163 -2.42 -6.56 -3.50
CA LEU A 163 -1.94 -7.70 -2.70
C LEU A 163 -2.97 -8.16 -1.66
N ASN A 164 -3.71 -7.23 -1.05
CA ASN A 164 -4.80 -7.54 -0.13
C ASN A 164 -6.04 -8.11 -0.85
N GLY A 165 -6.20 -7.82 -2.15
CA GLY A 165 -7.23 -8.38 -3.02
C GLY A 165 -6.92 -9.79 -3.55
N LEU A 166 -5.67 -10.26 -3.47
CA LEU A 166 -5.33 -11.66 -3.77
C LEU A 166 -5.97 -12.58 -2.73
N THR A 167 -6.39 -13.82 -3.07
CA THR A 167 -6.77 -14.82 -2.04
C THR A 167 -5.56 -15.19 -1.17
N PRO A 168 -5.72 -15.84 0.00
CA PRO A 168 -4.57 -16.23 0.81
C PRO A 168 -3.58 -17.10 0.01
N ARG A 169 -4.10 -17.95 -0.89
CA ARG A 169 -3.27 -18.80 -1.74
C ARG A 169 -2.60 -18.02 -2.87
N GLY A 170 -3.31 -17.07 -3.48
CA GLY A 170 -2.73 -16.13 -4.45
C GLY A 170 -1.60 -15.31 -3.85
N PHE A 171 -1.77 -14.84 -2.61
CA PHE A 171 -0.74 -14.10 -1.88
C PHE A 171 0.49 -14.97 -1.57
N GLU A 172 0.29 -16.20 -1.07
CA GLU A 172 1.38 -17.15 -0.87
C GLU A 172 2.17 -17.43 -2.16
N ALA A 173 1.47 -17.54 -3.30
CA ALA A 173 2.08 -17.73 -4.61
C ALA A 173 2.93 -16.51 -5.03
N TYR A 174 2.41 -15.29 -4.88
CA TYR A 174 3.16 -14.06 -5.15
C TYR A 174 4.42 -13.96 -4.29
N VAL A 175 4.30 -14.26 -2.99
CA VAL A 175 5.46 -14.33 -2.09
C VAL A 175 6.44 -15.38 -2.60
N ALA A 176 6.01 -16.58 -2.99
CA ALA A 176 6.93 -17.57 -3.55
C ALA A 176 7.67 -17.06 -4.80
N ASP A 177 7.00 -16.34 -5.69
CA ASP A 177 7.61 -15.83 -6.93
C ASP A 177 8.71 -14.79 -6.69
N ILE A 178 8.59 -13.95 -5.65
CA ILE A 178 9.67 -13.02 -5.26
C ILE A 178 10.97 -13.77 -4.95
N TRP A 179 10.88 -14.86 -4.19
CA TRP A 179 12.07 -15.67 -3.86
C TRP A 179 12.51 -16.53 -5.04
N ARG A 180 11.61 -16.98 -5.92
CA ARG A 180 11.99 -17.62 -7.19
C ARG A 180 12.81 -16.69 -8.08
N ALA A 181 12.40 -15.43 -8.22
CA ALA A 181 13.15 -14.42 -8.96
C ALA A 181 14.56 -14.19 -8.35
N SER A 182 14.69 -14.37 -7.03
CA SER A 182 15.97 -14.35 -6.31
C SER A 182 16.80 -15.66 -6.46
N GLY A 183 16.34 -16.61 -7.28
CA GLY A 183 17.02 -17.86 -7.60
C GLY A 183 16.78 -18.99 -6.61
N TYR A 184 15.71 -18.95 -5.82
CA TYR A 184 15.27 -20.08 -4.98
C TYR A 184 14.32 -20.99 -5.76
N THR A 185 14.31 -22.28 -5.40
CA THR A 185 13.23 -23.20 -5.78
C THR A 185 12.17 -23.16 -4.69
N CYS A 186 10.99 -22.63 -5.01
CA CYS A 186 9.93 -22.43 -4.02
C CYS A 186 8.74 -23.35 -4.23
N HIS A 187 8.22 -23.91 -3.12
CA HIS A 187 7.03 -24.75 -3.07
C HIS A 187 6.05 -24.23 -2.03
N LEU A 188 4.77 -24.14 -2.42
CA LEU A 188 3.69 -23.81 -1.49
C LEU A 188 3.32 -25.05 -0.68
N THR A 189 3.17 -24.86 0.63
CA THR A 189 2.77 -25.93 1.56
C THR A 189 1.26 -26.21 1.45
N LYS A 190 0.74 -27.26 2.12
CA LYS A 190 -0.69 -27.61 2.01
C LYS A 190 -1.48 -26.92 3.12
N ARG A 191 -2.68 -26.42 2.79
CA ARG A 191 -3.61 -25.82 3.76
C ARG A 191 -3.86 -26.78 4.95
N GLY A 192 -3.64 -26.28 6.17
CA GLY A 192 -4.17 -26.87 7.40
C GLY A 192 -3.35 -27.98 8.07
N ARG A 193 -2.11 -28.27 7.64
CA ARG A 193 -1.28 -29.31 8.27
C ARG A 193 0.12 -28.88 8.68
N ASP A 194 0.59 -27.75 8.19
CA ASP A 194 1.99 -27.34 8.34
C ASP A 194 2.10 -26.30 9.48
N CYS A 195 3.19 -26.35 10.24
CA CYS A 195 3.44 -25.63 11.51
C CYS A 195 3.49 -24.09 11.40
N GLY A 196 2.67 -23.48 10.55
CA GLY A 196 2.66 -22.07 10.20
C GLY A 196 3.61 -21.71 9.04
N VAL A 197 4.04 -22.67 8.24
CA VAL A 197 4.87 -22.43 7.04
C VAL A 197 3.97 -22.45 5.81
N ASP A 198 4.03 -21.41 5.00
CA ASP A 198 3.20 -21.27 3.80
C ASP A 198 4.03 -21.49 2.52
N VAL A 199 5.32 -21.13 2.54
CA VAL A 199 6.28 -21.37 1.44
C VAL A 199 7.57 -21.99 1.98
N VAL A 200 8.09 -22.99 1.28
CA VAL A 200 9.45 -23.50 1.47
C VAL A 200 10.28 -23.06 0.27
N ALA A 201 11.41 -22.40 0.51
CA ALA A 201 12.31 -21.88 -0.51
C ALA A 201 13.72 -22.46 -0.34
N ASP A 202 14.16 -23.25 -1.30
CA ASP A 202 15.46 -23.95 -1.28
C ASP A 202 16.43 -23.33 -2.30
N LYS A 203 17.66 -23.03 -1.87
CA LYS A 203 18.74 -22.56 -2.74
C LYS A 203 20.07 -23.12 -2.26
N SER A 204 20.64 -24.03 -3.03
CA SER A 204 21.89 -24.72 -2.71
C SER A 204 21.81 -25.41 -1.32
N ASP A 205 22.57 -24.93 -0.34
CA ASP A 205 22.64 -25.39 1.05
C ASP A 205 21.74 -24.59 2.00
N LYS A 206 20.97 -23.63 1.48
CA LYS A 206 20.05 -22.81 2.27
C LYS A 206 18.60 -23.25 2.06
N ARG A 207 17.92 -23.53 3.16
CA ARG A 207 16.47 -23.74 3.21
C ARG A 207 15.82 -22.63 4.02
N LEU A 208 14.92 -21.90 3.40
CA LEU A 208 14.12 -20.86 4.04
C LEU A 208 12.68 -21.33 4.18
N LEU A 209 12.12 -21.13 5.36
CA LEU A 209 10.69 -21.27 5.58
C LEU A 209 10.07 -19.88 5.59
N ILE A 210 8.92 -19.70 4.94
CA ILE A 210 8.27 -18.41 4.85
C ILE A 210 6.84 -18.56 5.36
N GLN A 211 6.48 -17.73 6.32
CA GLN A 211 5.11 -17.52 6.76
C GLN A 211 4.58 -16.22 6.16
N ALA A 212 3.46 -16.30 5.44
CA ALA A 212 2.81 -15.20 4.76
C ALA A 212 1.53 -14.77 5.53
N LYS A 213 1.45 -13.51 5.92
CA LYS A 213 0.31 -12.91 6.63
C LYS A 213 -0.29 -11.78 5.81
N ARG A 214 -1.41 -12.04 5.14
CA ARG A 214 -2.17 -11.02 4.42
C ARG A 214 -3.11 -10.30 5.40
N TYR A 215 -2.70 -9.16 5.94
CA TYR A 215 -3.49 -8.35 6.89
C TYR A 215 -3.72 -6.94 6.36
N THR A 216 -4.95 -6.46 6.49
CA THR A 216 -5.37 -5.12 6.00
C THR A 216 -5.36 -4.05 7.07
N SER A 217 -5.52 -4.39 8.35
CA SER A 217 -5.73 -3.40 9.42
C SER A 217 -5.09 -3.77 10.76
N SER A 218 -4.29 -4.83 10.79
CA SER A 218 -3.63 -5.28 12.01
C SER A 218 -2.19 -5.65 11.74
N ASP A 219 -1.35 -5.36 12.72
CA ASP A 219 0.06 -5.71 12.69
C ASP A 219 0.30 -7.14 13.20
N VAL A 220 1.36 -7.76 12.68
CA VAL A 220 1.75 -9.09 13.10
C VAL A 220 2.32 -9.03 14.53
N GLY A 221 1.63 -9.71 15.45
CA GLY A 221 2.01 -9.76 16.87
C GLY A 221 3.13 -10.76 17.19
N ILE A 222 3.66 -10.63 18.41
CA ILE A 222 4.79 -11.42 18.94
C ILE A 222 4.56 -12.94 18.89
N GLU A 223 3.30 -13.39 19.03
CA GLU A 223 2.95 -14.81 19.01
C GLU A 223 3.37 -15.49 17.70
N THR A 224 3.26 -14.78 16.57
CA THR A 224 3.68 -15.29 15.26
C THR A 224 5.18 -15.54 15.26
N ILE A 225 5.97 -14.58 15.76
CA ILE A 225 7.43 -14.67 15.83
C ILE A 225 7.86 -15.83 16.75
N GLN A 226 7.20 -16.00 17.89
CA GLN A 226 7.47 -17.09 18.81
C GLN A 226 7.15 -18.46 18.21
N ARG A 227 6.06 -18.56 17.44
CA ARG A 227 5.66 -19.80 16.75
C ARG A 227 6.70 -20.21 15.72
N VAL A 228 7.12 -19.28 14.86
CA VAL A 228 8.10 -19.58 13.80
C VAL A 228 9.51 -19.83 14.33
N ALA A 229 9.86 -19.28 15.49
CA ALA A 229 11.13 -19.55 16.15
C ALA A 229 11.33 -21.05 16.46
N GLY A 230 10.24 -21.78 16.73
CA GLY A 230 10.28 -23.23 16.94
C GLY A 230 10.77 -24.00 15.71
N LEU A 231 10.55 -23.45 14.51
CA LEU A 231 10.94 -24.09 13.25
C LEU A 231 12.45 -24.04 12.99
N LEU A 232 13.16 -23.08 13.61
CA LEU A 232 14.61 -22.95 13.48
C LEU A 232 15.39 -24.01 14.27
N VAL A 233 14.77 -24.57 15.31
CA VAL A 233 15.43 -25.54 16.21
C VAL A 233 14.98 -26.97 15.95
N ASP A 234 13.99 -27.17 15.09
CA ASP A 234 13.46 -28.46 14.74
C ASP A 234 14.21 -29.02 13.52
N ASP A 235 15.04 -30.03 13.78
CA ASP A 235 15.88 -30.71 12.78
C ASP A 235 15.06 -31.31 11.62
N GLU A 236 13.77 -31.58 11.82
CA GLU A 236 12.88 -32.07 10.76
C GLU A 236 12.75 -31.06 9.61
N PHE A 237 12.77 -29.76 9.93
CA PHE A 237 12.64 -28.71 8.92
C PHE A 237 13.98 -28.36 8.24
N ALA A 238 15.10 -28.61 8.92
CA ALA A 238 16.45 -28.24 8.46
C ALA A 238 16.54 -26.78 7.96
N ALA A 239 15.85 -25.87 8.64
CA ALA A 239 15.74 -24.48 8.23
C ALA A 239 17.03 -23.70 8.50
N SER A 240 17.58 -23.08 7.47
CA SER A 240 18.68 -22.11 7.59
C SER A 240 18.19 -20.74 8.07
N GLY A 241 16.89 -20.48 7.93
CA GLY A 241 16.24 -19.26 8.36
C GLY A 241 14.73 -19.32 8.15
N VAL A 242 14.02 -18.43 8.83
CA VAL A 242 12.57 -18.27 8.71
C VAL A 242 12.23 -16.81 8.41
N LEU A 243 11.33 -16.61 7.46
CA LEU A 243 10.83 -15.31 7.08
C LEU A 243 9.38 -15.19 7.51
N VAL A 244 9.06 -14.07 8.12
CA VAL A 244 7.67 -13.64 8.29
C VAL A 244 7.46 -12.52 7.29
N VAL A 245 6.45 -12.66 6.44
CA VAL A 245 6.12 -11.73 5.36
C VAL A 245 4.69 -11.25 5.60
N THR A 246 4.45 -9.95 5.52
CA THR A 246 3.12 -9.39 5.73
C THR A 246 2.81 -8.27 4.73
N THR A 247 1.52 -8.04 4.45
CA THR A 247 1.05 -6.84 3.74
C THR A 247 0.89 -5.62 4.66
N SER A 248 0.96 -5.81 5.97
CA SER A 248 0.91 -4.75 7.00
C SER A 248 2.27 -4.49 7.65
N GLY A 249 2.30 -4.16 8.94
CA GLY A 249 3.50 -4.06 9.76
C GLY A 249 3.61 -5.16 10.82
N TYR A 250 4.45 -4.90 11.81
CA TYR A 250 4.73 -5.76 12.94
C TYR A 250 4.53 -4.95 14.22
N THR A 251 4.07 -5.57 15.31
CA THR A 251 4.05 -4.85 16.58
C THR A 251 5.47 -4.61 17.09
N ARG A 252 5.66 -3.59 17.94
CA ARG A 252 6.96 -3.31 18.59
C ARG A 252 7.58 -4.55 19.24
N ASP A 253 6.77 -5.33 19.96
CA ASP A 253 7.19 -6.55 20.62
C ASP A 253 7.60 -7.65 19.63
N ALA A 254 6.92 -7.75 18.48
CA ALA A 254 7.29 -8.68 17.42
C ALA A 254 8.66 -8.34 16.82
N ARG A 255 8.92 -7.05 16.53
CA ARG A 255 10.22 -6.59 16.01
C ARG A 255 11.35 -6.89 16.99
N GLN A 256 11.21 -6.47 18.25
CA GLN A 256 12.22 -6.74 19.30
C GLN A 256 12.44 -8.23 19.51
N ARG A 257 11.40 -9.05 19.39
CA ARG A 257 11.53 -10.50 19.54
C ARG A 257 12.31 -11.11 18.37
N ALA A 258 12.03 -10.69 17.13
CA ALA A 258 12.73 -11.17 15.94
C ALA A 258 14.22 -10.81 15.99
N GLU A 259 14.57 -9.58 16.40
CA GLU A 259 15.97 -9.14 16.54
C GLU A 259 16.78 -9.99 17.54
N ARG A 260 16.12 -10.55 18.56
CA ARG A 260 16.75 -11.40 19.57
C ARG A 260 16.93 -12.85 19.12
N ILE A 261 16.36 -13.25 17.99
CA ILE A 261 16.38 -14.63 17.49
C ILE A 261 17.14 -14.65 16.17
N ASN A 262 18.36 -15.18 16.20
CA ASN A 262 19.14 -15.38 14.98
C ASN A 262 18.39 -16.31 14.03
N GLY A 263 18.31 -15.93 12.76
CA GLY A 263 17.65 -16.72 11.73
C GLY A 263 16.20 -16.33 11.43
N ILE A 264 15.64 -15.32 12.10
CA ILE A 264 14.34 -14.73 11.71
C ILE A 264 14.56 -13.43 10.93
N GLU A 265 13.91 -13.31 9.77
CA GLU A 265 13.84 -12.07 8.98
C GLU A 265 12.38 -11.63 8.86
N LEU A 266 12.13 -10.32 9.00
CA LEU A 266 10.80 -9.72 8.86
C LEU A 266 10.75 -8.93 7.55
N VAL A 267 9.70 -9.12 6.77
CA VAL A 267 9.43 -8.36 5.54
C VAL A 267 8.04 -7.75 5.68
N ASP A 268 7.97 -6.43 5.80
CA ASP A 268 6.70 -5.69 5.88
C ASP A 268 6.12 -5.38 4.50
N GLY A 269 4.93 -4.77 4.44
CA GLY A 269 4.26 -4.47 3.19
C GLY A 269 5.07 -3.58 2.25
N ASN A 270 5.74 -2.56 2.78
CA ASN A 270 6.54 -1.64 1.95
C ASN A 270 7.77 -2.36 1.37
N GLU A 271 8.44 -3.17 2.18
CA GLU A 271 9.57 -3.97 1.72
C GLU A 271 9.13 -5.04 0.72
N LEU A 272 7.98 -5.68 0.95
CA LEU A 272 7.39 -6.66 0.05
C LEU A 272 7.12 -6.08 -1.34
N VAL A 273 6.52 -4.88 -1.38
CA VAL A 273 6.31 -4.12 -2.62
C VAL A 273 7.64 -3.82 -3.31
N SER A 274 8.63 -3.31 -2.57
CA SER A 274 9.95 -3.03 -3.15
C SER A 274 10.60 -4.27 -3.76
N ARG A 275 10.53 -5.42 -3.07
CA ARG A 275 11.07 -6.69 -3.55
C ARG A 275 10.32 -7.22 -4.77
N GLY A 276 9.01 -7.04 -4.83
CA GLY A 276 8.20 -7.38 -6.01
C GLY A 276 8.63 -6.60 -7.25
N ARG A 277 8.82 -5.28 -7.11
CA ARG A 277 9.31 -4.43 -8.21
C ARG A 277 10.71 -4.81 -8.65
N ASP A 278 11.62 -5.06 -7.71
CA ASP A 278 12.98 -5.51 -8.03
C ASP A 278 13.02 -6.88 -8.73
N ALA A 279 12.02 -7.73 -8.47
CA ALA A 279 11.80 -9.01 -9.12
C ALA A 279 11.07 -8.92 -10.47
N ASP A 280 10.71 -7.71 -10.92
CA ASP A 280 9.89 -7.46 -12.12
C ASP A 280 8.50 -8.14 -12.05
N LEU A 281 7.99 -8.34 -10.83
CA LEU A 281 6.65 -8.89 -10.56
C LEU A 281 5.63 -7.76 -10.46
N LEU A 282 5.45 -7.05 -11.57
CA LEU A 282 4.54 -5.92 -11.64
C LEU A 282 3.08 -6.41 -11.55
N LEU A 283 2.39 -6.00 -10.50
CA LEU A 283 0.95 -6.23 -10.34
C LEU A 283 0.21 -5.20 -11.20
N HIS A 284 -0.12 -5.56 -12.44
CA HIS A 284 -0.82 -4.67 -13.38
C HIS A 284 -2.24 -5.15 -13.66
N GLY A 285 -3.23 -4.44 -13.11
CA GLY A 285 -4.64 -4.76 -13.31
C GLY A 285 -5.05 -6.14 -12.77
N MET A 286 -6.17 -6.68 -13.24
CA MET A 286 -6.71 -7.97 -12.79
C MET A 286 -5.98 -9.19 -13.41
N ASP A 287 -5.00 -8.96 -14.29
CA ASP A 287 -4.28 -10.02 -15.04
C ASP A 287 -2.84 -10.18 -14.53
N HIS A 288 -2.70 -10.36 -13.22
CA HIS A 288 -1.41 -10.60 -12.58
C HIS A 288 -1.09 -12.10 -12.42
N GLY A 289 -1.97 -13.00 -12.87
CA GLY A 289 -1.76 -14.45 -12.82
C GLY A 289 -1.83 -15.07 -11.42
N TYR A 290 -2.33 -14.33 -10.42
CA TYR A 290 -2.56 -14.82 -9.06
C TYR A 290 -4.06 -14.89 -8.77
N GLU A 291 -4.45 -15.82 -7.91
CA GLU A 291 -5.84 -15.98 -7.48
C GLU A 291 -6.31 -14.74 -6.68
N THR A 292 -7.43 -14.12 -7.07
CA THR A 292 -8.04 -12.96 -6.39
C THR A 292 -9.31 -13.32 -5.63
N GLU A 293 -9.60 -12.57 -4.57
CA GLU A 293 -10.88 -12.65 -3.87
C GLU A 293 -12.00 -12.20 -4.81
N LEU A 294 -13.09 -12.98 -4.85
CA LEU A 294 -14.29 -12.58 -5.57
C LEU A 294 -14.88 -11.33 -4.92
N THR A 295 -15.30 -10.36 -5.72
CA THR A 295 -15.92 -9.12 -5.23
C THR A 295 -17.43 -9.12 -5.45
N ALA A 296 -18.13 -8.39 -4.57
CA ALA A 296 -19.57 -8.18 -4.76
C ALA A 296 -19.90 -7.42 -6.05
N GLN A 297 -18.97 -6.59 -6.55
CA GLN A 297 -19.16 -5.88 -7.81
C GLN A 297 -19.07 -6.81 -9.02
N GLU A 298 -18.14 -7.77 -9.03
CA GLU A 298 -18.04 -8.78 -10.10
C GLU A 298 -19.28 -9.67 -10.13
N VAL A 299 -19.74 -10.12 -8.95
CA VAL A 299 -20.98 -10.88 -8.83
C VAL A 299 -22.18 -10.07 -9.32
N HIS A 300 -22.27 -8.80 -8.92
CA HIS A 300 -23.33 -7.91 -9.39
C HIS A 300 -23.25 -7.66 -10.91
N ALA A 301 -22.05 -7.56 -11.47
CA ALA A 301 -21.80 -7.26 -12.87
C ALA A 301 -22.25 -8.39 -13.82
N VAL A 302 -22.23 -9.64 -13.36
CA VAL A 302 -22.68 -10.81 -14.13
C VAL A 302 -24.20 -10.96 -14.16
N LEU A 303 -24.91 -10.44 -13.16
CA LEU A 303 -26.38 -10.52 -13.12
C LEU A 303 -27.04 -9.73 -14.25
N ASP A 304 -28.00 -10.35 -14.93
CA ASP A 304 -28.76 -9.75 -16.02
C ASP A 304 -29.87 -8.78 -15.51
N GLU A 305 -30.17 -7.77 -16.32
CA GLU A 305 -31.27 -6.85 -16.08
C GLU A 305 -32.59 -7.46 -16.58
N GLY A 306 -33.30 -8.11 -15.66
CA GLY A 306 -34.67 -8.60 -15.89
C GLY A 306 -34.79 -10.09 -16.19
N GLU A 307 -33.68 -10.81 -16.37
CA GLU A 307 -33.67 -12.28 -16.39
C GLU A 307 -33.07 -12.86 -15.11
N PRO A 308 -33.80 -13.74 -14.39
CA PRO A 308 -33.31 -14.34 -13.15
C PRO A 308 -32.26 -15.42 -13.44
N MET A 309 -31.10 -15.35 -12.76
CA MET A 309 -30.04 -16.36 -12.81
C MET A 309 -30.02 -17.19 -11.51
N THR A 310 -29.76 -18.49 -11.61
CA THR A 310 -29.49 -19.36 -10.45
C THR A 310 -28.08 -19.11 -9.90
N THR A 311 -27.84 -19.43 -8.63
CA THR A 311 -26.48 -19.33 -8.03
C THR A 311 -25.44 -20.09 -8.84
N THR A 312 -25.79 -21.25 -9.39
CA THR A 312 -24.90 -22.07 -10.22
C THR A 312 -24.56 -21.38 -11.53
N GLU A 313 -25.53 -20.77 -12.22
CA GLU A 313 -25.27 -20.04 -13.47
C GLU A 313 -24.37 -18.82 -13.25
N VAL A 314 -24.53 -18.11 -12.13
CA VAL A 314 -23.63 -17.01 -11.77
C VAL A 314 -22.22 -17.53 -11.45
N ALA A 315 -22.11 -18.66 -10.75
CA ALA A 315 -20.83 -19.29 -10.44
C ALA A 315 -20.10 -19.81 -11.69
N ASP A 316 -20.83 -20.44 -12.61
CA ASP A 316 -20.28 -20.92 -13.89
C ASP A 316 -19.79 -19.75 -14.75
N ALA A 317 -20.52 -18.63 -14.78
CA ALA A 317 -20.11 -17.42 -15.50
C ALA A 317 -18.86 -16.75 -14.91
N LEU A 318 -18.61 -16.92 -13.61
CA LEU A 318 -17.43 -16.41 -12.90
C LEU A 318 -16.32 -17.46 -12.75
N GLU A 319 -16.49 -18.65 -13.33
CA GLU A 319 -15.58 -19.79 -13.22
C GLU A 319 -15.20 -20.14 -11.76
N THR A 320 -16.16 -20.04 -10.83
CA THR A 320 -15.95 -20.23 -9.39
C THR A 320 -16.96 -21.21 -8.78
N ASP A 321 -16.87 -21.48 -7.48
CA ASP A 321 -17.82 -22.35 -6.79
C ASP A 321 -19.08 -21.59 -6.32
N PRO A 322 -20.26 -22.23 -6.31
CA PRO A 322 -21.51 -21.58 -5.89
C PRO A 322 -21.49 -21.01 -4.47
N GLY A 323 -20.70 -21.57 -3.56
CA GLY A 323 -20.58 -21.08 -2.19
C GLY A 323 -19.88 -19.73 -2.12
N SER A 324 -18.80 -19.56 -2.87
CA SER A 324 -18.08 -18.28 -2.99
C SER A 324 -18.97 -17.16 -3.51
N VAL A 325 -19.83 -17.44 -4.50
CA VAL A 325 -20.78 -16.43 -5.03
C VAL A 325 -21.90 -16.12 -4.03
N LEU A 326 -22.42 -17.13 -3.33
CA LEU A 326 -23.58 -16.99 -2.45
C LEU A 326 -23.38 -15.91 -1.37
N VAL A 327 -22.19 -15.86 -0.76
CA VAL A 327 -21.86 -14.85 0.27
C VAL A 327 -22.01 -13.42 -0.26
N HIS A 328 -21.59 -13.19 -1.51
CA HIS A 328 -21.72 -11.87 -2.14
C HIS A 328 -23.15 -11.57 -2.58
N LEU A 329 -23.87 -12.57 -3.10
CA LEU A 329 -25.28 -12.43 -3.46
C LEU A 329 -26.15 -12.06 -2.24
N GLU A 330 -25.93 -12.72 -1.11
CA GLU A 330 -26.60 -12.38 0.16
C GLU A 330 -26.27 -10.95 0.58
N SER A 331 -25.00 -10.54 0.53
CA SER A 331 -24.59 -9.17 0.84
C SER A 331 -25.24 -8.12 -0.08
N LEU A 332 -25.39 -8.43 -1.37
CA LEU A 332 -26.03 -7.54 -2.34
C LEU A 332 -27.55 -7.42 -2.10
N VAL A 333 -28.20 -8.52 -1.69
CA VAL A 333 -29.62 -8.49 -1.27
C VAL A 333 -29.80 -7.63 -0.03
N ASP A 334 -28.95 -7.79 0.99
CA ASP A 334 -29.01 -7.00 2.22
C ASP A 334 -28.84 -5.49 1.95
N LYS A 335 -28.03 -5.15 0.95
CA LYS A 335 -27.83 -3.77 0.48
C LYS A 335 -28.94 -3.26 -0.44
N GLY A 336 -29.89 -4.13 -0.81
CA GLY A 336 -30.99 -3.81 -1.74
C GLY A 336 -30.54 -3.61 -3.19
N ALA A 337 -29.33 -4.04 -3.55
CA ALA A 337 -28.77 -3.90 -4.89
C ALA A 337 -29.33 -4.93 -5.87
N ILE A 338 -29.77 -6.10 -5.37
CA ILE A 338 -30.36 -7.17 -6.17
C ILE A 338 -31.57 -7.76 -5.42
N ARG A 339 -32.38 -8.55 -6.13
CA ARG A 339 -33.51 -9.28 -5.57
C ARG A 339 -33.30 -10.77 -5.73
N VAL A 340 -33.78 -11.52 -4.73
CA VAL A 340 -33.82 -12.98 -4.78
C VAL A 340 -35.27 -13.46 -4.76
N LYS A 341 -35.58 -14.46 -5.60
CA LYS A 341 -36.87 -15.14 -5.60
C LYS A 341 -36.66 -16.63 -5.37
N GLN A 342 -37.37 -17.17 -4.39
CA GLN A 342 -37.28 -18.58 -4.05
C GLN A 342 -38.12 -19.44 -5.02
N LEU A 343 -37.51 -20.49 -5.56
CA LEU A 343 -38.08 -21.52 -6.43
C LEU A 343 -38.06 -22.86 -5.68
N GLY A 344 -39.17 -23.17 -4.99
CA GLY A 344 -39.27 -24.39 -4.18
C GLY A 344 -38.51 -24.27 -2.85
N GLU A 345 -38.18 -25.41 -2.23
CA GLU A 345 -37.57 -25.41 -0.89
C GLU A 345 -36.06 -25.12 -0.91
N GLU A 346 -35.37 -25.33 -2.04
CA GLU A 346 -33.89 -25.35 -2.09
C GLU A 346 -33.22 -24.36 -3.06
N TYR A 347 -33.99 -23.64 -3.90
CA TYR A 347 -33.39 -22.81 -4.96
C TYR A 347 -33.80 -21.34 -4.85
N GLY A 348 -32.84 -20.44 -5.03
CA GLY A 348 -33.06 -19.01 -5.20
C GLY A 348 -32.54 -18.55 -6.57
N VAL A 349 -33.27 -17.65 -7.22
CA VAL A 349 -32.79 -16.96 -8.42
C VAL A 349 -32.63 -15.47 -8.15
N TRP A 350 -31.58 -14.89 -8.74
CA TRP A 350 -31.05 -13.57 -8.45
C TRP A 350 -31.15 -12.68 -9.69
N TYR A 351 -31.47 -11.40 -9.52
CA TYR A 351 -31.53 -10.41 -10.59
C TYR A 351 -31.41 -8.99 -10.04
N ARG A 352 -30.96 -8.06 -10.88
CA ARG A 352 -30.83 -6.63 -10.53
C ARG A 352 -32.18 -5.96 -10.26
#